data_AF-A0A2W1AI87-F1
#
_entry.id   AF-A0A2W1AI87-F1
#
_cell.length_a   1.000
_cell.length_b   1.000
_cell.length_c   1.000
_cell.angle_alpha   90.00
_cell.angle_beta   90.00
_cell.angle_gamma   90.00
#
_symmetry.space_group_name_H-M   'P 1'
#
loop_
_entity.id
_entity.type
_entity.pdbx_description
1 polymer ?
#
loop_
_entity_poly.entity_id
_entity_poly.type
_entity_poly.pdbx_seq_one_letter_code
_entity_poly.pdbx_strand_id
1 'polypeptide(L)' 'MGCPKTLRNGPCGGVRSDGNCEIKPDMKCVWVRAWDNSTQMAVFTESIQDIQPQLDRSLSGTSAWINELGKKNDE' A
#
# COMPACT_ATOMS: atom_id res chain seq x y z
N MET A 1 0.31 8.46 5.68
CA MET A 1 0.64 7.08 5.25
C MET A 1 0.82 6.22 6.48
N GLY A 2 0.13 5.08 6.57
CA GLY A 2 0.18 4.24 7.78
C GLY A 2 1.48 3.45 7.92
N CYS A 3 2.10 3.02 6.82
CA CYS A 3 3.36 2.26 6.89
C CYS A 3 4.56 3.21 7.07
N PRO A 4 5.48 2.97 8.04
CA PRO A 4 6.67 3.80 8.24
C PRO A 4 7.64 3.75 7.06
N LYS A 5 7.66 2.64 6.31
CA LYS A 5 8.46 2.51 5.08
C LYS A 5 7.81 3.20 3.88
N THR A 6 6.61 3.74 4.03
CA THR A 6 5.82 4.37 2.97
C THR A 6 5.53 3.48 1.75
N LEU A 7 5.67 2.17 1.90
CA LEU A 7 5.46 1.17 0.84
C LEU A 7 3.95 0.97 0.56
N ARG A 8 3.57 0.86 -0.71
CA ARG A 8 2.17 0.72 -1.18
C ARG A 8 1.92 -0.44 -2.13
N ASN A 9 2.98 -1.04 -2.67
CA ASN A 9 2.90 -2.08 -3.69
C ASN A 9 2.89 -3.51 -3.11
N GLY A 10 2.63 -3.68 -1.80
CA GLY A 10 2.46 -5.00 -1.20
C GLY A 10 3.19 -5.18 0.14
N PRO A 11 3.42 -6.44 0.57
CA PRO A 11 4.15 -6.74 1.80
C PRO A 11 5.63 -6.43 1.66
N CYS A 12 6.21 -5.79 2.68
CA CYS A 12 7.65 -5.49 2.70
C CYS A 12 8.53 -6.62 3.26
N GLY A 13 7.96 -7.78 3.60
CA GLY A 13 8.66 -8.91 4.26
C GLY A 13 9.00 -8.70 5.75
N GLY A 14 9.03 -7.45 6.23
CA GLY A 14 9.37 -7.09 7.61
C GLY A 14 8.23 -7.19 8.63
N VAL A 15 7.37 -8.19 8.51
CA VAL A 15 6.29 -8.44 9.48
C VAL A 15 6.81 -9.41 10.53
N ARG A 16 6.61 -9.09 11.80
CA ARG A 16 7.00 -9.93 12.93
C ARG A 16 6.01 -11.07 13.13
N SER A 17 6.41 -12.08 13.91
CA SER A 17 5.58 -13.24 14.21
C SER A 17 4.27 -12.89 14.94
N ASP A 18 4.23 -11.77 15.66
CA ASP A 18 3.04 -11.23 16.31
C ASP A 18 2.14 -10.38 15.37
N GLY A 19 2.52 -10.23 14.10
CA GLY A 19 1.83 -9.42 13.11
C GLY A 19 2.19 -7.93 13.13
N ASN A 20 3.18 -7.51 13.92
CA ASN A 20 3.62 -6.12 14.02
C ASN A 20 4.74 -5.76 13.05
N CYS A 21 4.99 -4.46 12.89
CA CYS A 21 6.02 -3.94 11.99
C CYS A 21 7.43 -4.13 12.56
N GLU A 22 8.42 -4.45 11.72
CA GLU A 22 9.83 -4.52 12.15
C GLU A 22 10.38 -3.19 12.67
N ILE A 23 9.97 -2.05 12.09
CA ILE A 23 10.48 -0.71 12.41
C ILE A 23 9.78 -0.14 13.65
N LYS A 24 8.48 -0.41 13.78
CA LYS A 24 7.64 0.06 14.89
C LYS A 24 6.99 -1.15 15.57
N PRO A 25 7.68 -1.78 16.55
CA PRO A 25 7.22 -2.95 17.31
C PRO A 25 5.79 -2.90 17.83
N ASP A 26 5.35 -1.73 18.23
CA ASP A 26 4.07 -1.41 18.85
C ASP A 26 2.94 -1.25 17.83
N MET A 27 3.29 -1.15 16.55
CA MET A 27 2.37 -0.91 15.45
C MET A 27 2.05 -2.21 14.71
N LYS A 28 0.77 -2.60 14.68
CA LYS A 28 0.31 -3.69 13.82
C LYS A 28 0.55 -3.36 12.34
N CYS A 29 1.09 -4.33 11.60
CA CYS A 29 1.44 -4.14 10.20
C CYS A 29 0.20 -3.73 9.38
N VAL A 30 0.34 -2.67 8.59
CA VAL A 30 -0.76 -2.17 7.74
C VAL A 30 -1.17 -3.20 6.69
N TRP A 31 -0.22 -3.98 6.16
CA TRP A 31 -0.52 -5.01 5.17
C TRP A 31 -1.27 -6.20 5.77
N VAL A 32 -0.92 -6.63 6.98
CA VAL A 32 -1.69 -7.66 7.71
C VAL A 32 -3.13 -7.20 7.91
N ARG A 33 -3.32 -5.95 8.33
CA ARG A 33 -4.67 -5.37 8.46
C ARG A 33 -5.41 -5.32 7.13
N ALA A 34 -4.73 -4.96 6.04
CA ALA A 34 -5.33 -4.92 4.72
C ALA A 34 -5.80 -6.32 4.27
N TRP A 35 -5.01 -7.36 4.55
CA TRP A 35 -5.37 -8.75 4.28
C TRP A 35 -6.56 -9.22 5.12
N ASP A 36 -6.53 -8.99 6.43
CA ASP A 36 -7.66 -9.32 7.30
C ASP A 36 -8.95 -8.63 6.83
N ASN A 37 -8.85 -7.38 6.38
CA ASN A 37 -9.98 -6.63 5.85
C ASN A 37 -10.46 -7.16 4.51
N SER A 38 -9.56 -7.54 3.58
CA SER A 38 -9.97 -8.03 2.26
C SER A 38 -10.79 -9.31 2.37
N THR A 39 -10.44 -10.21 3.30
CA THR A 39 -11.20 -11.44 3.57
C THR A 39 -12.62 -11.19 4.10
N GLN A 40 -12.88 -10.01 4.66
CA GLN A 40 -14.18 -9.61 5.19
C GLN A 40 -15.02 -8.80 4.18
N MET A 41 -14.44 -8.40 3.04
CA MET A 41 -15.16 -7.67 2.01
C MET A 41 -16.06 -8.62 1.20
N ALA A 42 -17.28 -8.17 0.90
CA ALA A 42 -18.24 -8.94 0.09
C ALA A 42 -17.87 -8.96 -1.42
N VAL A 43 -17.04 -8.02 -1.86
CA VAL A 43 -16.57 -7.85 -3.23
C VAL A 43 -15.09 -7.47 -3.21
N PHE A 44 -14.34 -7.76 -4.28
CA PHE A 44 -12.91 -7.43 -4.42
C PHE A 44 -11.97 -8.09 -3.39
N THR A 45 -12.39 -9.20 -2.77
CA THR A 45 -11.56 -9.99 -1.83
C THR A 45 -10.19 -10.35 -2.42
N GLU A 46 -10.16 -10.73 -3.69
CA GLU A 46 -8.95 -11.15 -4.41
C GLU A 46 -8.07 -9.97 -4.86
N SER A 47 -8.61 -8.75 -4.91
CA SER A 47 -7.88 -7.57 -5.43
C SER A 47 -6.65 -7.19 -4.61
N ILE A 48 -6.52 -7.72 -3.39
CA ILE A 48 -5.30 -7.53 -2.59
C ILE A 48 -4.07 -8.25 -3.20
N GLN A 49 -4.30 -9.23 -4.07
CA GLN A 49 -3.23 -9.96 -4.77
C GLN A 49 -2.67 -9.14 -5.94
N ASP A 50 -3.36 -8.10 -6.38
CA ASP A 50 -2.93 -7.22 -7.47
C ASP A 50 -1.80 -6.30 -7.01
N ILE A 51 -0.57 -6.62 -7.44
CA ILE A 51 0.62 -5.82 -7.15
C ILE A 51 0.52 -4.47 -7.86
N GLN A 52 0.48 -3.41 -7.07
CA GLN A 52 0.47 -2.03 -7.58
C GLN A 52 1.87 -1.61 -8.06
N PRO A 53 1.97 -0.67 -9.03
CA PRO A 53 3.25 -0.12 -9.43
C PRO A 53 3.97 0.59 -8.28
N GLN A 54 5.30 0.74 -8.39
CA GLN A 54 6.07 1.49 -7.42
C GLN A 54 5.57 2.94 -7.33
N LEU A 55 5.52 3.47 -6.11
CA LEU A 55 5.16 4.87 -5.89
C LEU A 55 6.29 5.78 -6.41
N ASP A 56 5.98 6.62 -7.39
CA ASP A 56 6.90 7.66 -7.85
C ASP A 56 7.05 8.74 -6.77
N ARG A 57 8.27 8.87 -6.24
CA ARG A 57 8.62 9.82 -5.18
C ARG A 57 8.86 11.23 -5.72
N SER A 58 9.12 11.39 -7.01
CA SER A 58 9.33 12.71 -7.64
C SER A 58 8.05 13.56 -7.62
N LEU A 59 6.89 12.91 -7.64
CA LEU A 59 5.57 13.53 -7.59
C LEU A 59 5.09 13.84 -6.15
N SER A 60 6.00 13.83 -5.17
CA SER A 60 5.62 14.14 -3.79
C SER A 60 5.18 15.60 -3.66
N GLY A 61 4.02 15.82 -3.05
CA GLY A 61 3.46 17.16 -2.85
C GLY A 61 2.66 17.70 -4.05
N THR A 62 2.55 16.94 -5.16
CA THR A 62 1.71 17.31 -6.30
C THR A 62 0.35 16.60 -6.27
N SER A 63 -0.60 17.06 -7.09
CA SER A 63 -1.96 16.49 -7.14
C SER A 63 -1.96 15.15 -7.87
N ALA A 64 -2.40 14.09 -7.18
CA ALA A 64 -2.50 12.75 -7.76
C ALA A 64 -3.41 12.71 -9.01
N TRP A 65 -4.52 13.45 -9.00
CA TRP A 65 -5.46 13.50 -10.14
C TRP A 65 -4.86 14.21 -11.35
N ILE A 66 -4.14 15.31 -11.14
CA ILE A 66 -3.49 16.04 -12.25
C ILE A 66 -2.39 15.16 -12.86
N ASN A 67 -1.60 14.48 -12.04
CA ASN A 67 -0.55 13.58 -12.53
C ASN A 67 -1.13 12.42 -13.35
N GLU A 68 -2.24 11.82 -12.90
CA GLU A 68 -2.86 10.69 -13.58
C GLU A 68 -3.53 11.10 -14.89
N LEU A 69 -4.28 12.21 -14.89
CA LEU A 69 -4.89 12.75 -16.11
C LEU A 69 -3.85 13.28 -17.10
N GLY A 70 -2.74 13.82 -16.60
CA GLY A 70 -1.61 14.31 -17.41
C GLY A 70 -0.92 13.17 -18.17
N LYS A 71 -0.63 12.05 -17.50
CA LYS A 71 -0.03 10.86 -18.14
C LYS A 71 -0.83 10.35 -19.33
N LYS A 72 -2.17 10.39 -19.23
CA LYS A 72 -3.09 9.89 -20.25
C LYS A 72 -3.09 10.72 -21.55
N ASN A 73 -2.49 11.92 -21.53
CA ASN A 73 -2.35 12.77 -22.71
C ASN A 73 -1.00 12.56 -23.43
N ASP A 74 -0.05 11.87 -22.80
CA ASP A 74 1.29 11.58 -23.35
C ASP A 74 1.39 10.17 -23.98
N GLU A 75 0.33 9.35 -23.88
CA GLU A 75 0.12 8.07 -24.60
C GLU A 75 -0.85 8.25 -25.78
#